data_AF-A0A4E0QJ48-F1
#
_entry.id   AF-A0A4E0QJ48-F1
#
_cell.length_a   1.000
_cell.length_b   1.000
_cell.length_c   1.000
_cell.angle_alpha   90.00
_cell.angle_beta   90.00
_cell.angle_gamma   90.00
#
_symmetry.space_group_name_H-M   'P 1'
#
loop_
_entity.id
_entity.type
_entity.pdbx_description
1 polymer ?
#
loop_
_entity_poly.entity_id
_entity_poly.type
_entity_poly.pdbx_seq_one_letter_code
_entity_poly.pdbx_strand_id
1 'polypeptide(L)'
;MKSSSKIEWHKLLGELLKGSLSPVDIQVSTDVSVMSKSPEIDIILLKRKPGSFPSAQLALLPDGIRDTQVTDILLEFKYTESLSEKAVQQTVGYDFFYKAYKKDEKQVQSFLLSAIKPQKSTLKKLGYKSTNLPGIYRSKFQIVRQVILISLNELSNEPYNAFVKCFRDKKNKKRLTY
;
A
#
# COMPACT_ATOMS: atom_id res chain seq x y z
N MET A 1 25.63 -23.98 -0.55
CA MET A 1 25.47 -22.50 -0.67
C MET A 1 24.41 -22.06 0.33
N LYS A 2 24.79 -21.31 1.39
CA LYS A 2 23.81 -20.68 2.28
C LYS A 2 23.08 -19.62 1.48
N SER A 3 21.76 -19.75 1.33
CA SER A 3 20.94 -18.70 0.71
C SER A 3 21.14 -17.41 1.48
N SER A 4 21.52 -16.33 0.79
CA SER A 4 21.39 -14.97 1.31
C SER A 4 19.99 -14.82 1.92
N SER A 5 19.91 -14.48 3.21
CA SER A 5 18.63 -14.23 3.87
C SER A 5 17.92 -13.12 3.10
N LYS A 6 16.83 -13.47 2.41
CA LYS A 6 16.02 -12.53 1.65
C LYS A 6 15.44 -11.53 2.64
N ILE A 7 15.72 -10.24 2.43
CA ILE A 7 15.19 -9.17 3.29
C ILE A 7 13.66 -9.17 3.17
N GLU A 8 12.97 -9.27 4.30
CA GLU A 8 11.51 -9.20 4.39
C GLU A 8 11.08 -7.72 4.40
N TRP A 9 11.03 -7.12 3.21
CA TRP A 9 10.76 -5.68 3.04
C TRP A 9 9.41 -5.23 3.63
N HIS A 10 8.39 -6.10 3.64
CA HIS A 10 7.11 -5.80 4.28
C HIS A 10 7.25 -5.64 5.80
N LYS A 11 8.06 -6.46 6.48
CA LYS A 11 8.33 -6.32 7.92
C LYS A 11 9.05 -5.02 8.22
N LEU A 12 10.04 -4.64 7.41
CA LEU A 12 10.74 -3.37 7.59
C LEU A 12 9.80 -2.16 7.40
N LEU A 13 8.96 -2.19 6.36
CA LEU A 13 7.94 -1.16 6.15
C LEU A 13 6.92 -1.15 7.31
N GLY A 14 6.48 -2.32 7.75
CA GLY A 14 5.56 -2.49 8.87
C GLY A 14 6.09 -1.93 10.18
N GLU A 15 7.35 -2.19 10.51
CA GLU A 15 8.00 -1.64 11.71
C GLU A 15 8.17 -0.11 11.62
N LEU A 16 8.52 0.42 10.44
CA LEU A 16 8.57 1.87 10.24
C LEU A 16 7.18 2.51 10.41
N LEU A 17 6.14 1.89 9.85
CA LEU A 17 4.77 2.35 10.00
C LEU A 17 4.34 2.27 11.45
N LYS A 18 4.64 1.17 12.14
CA LYS A 18 4.30 0.97 13.55
C LYS A 18 4.95 2.03 14.44
N GLY A 19 6.23 2.31 14.26
CA GLY A 19 6.94 3.35 15.01
C GLY A 19 6.38 4.76 14.75
N SER A 20 5.93 5.04 13.53
CA SER A 20 5.37 6.35 13.16
C SER A 20 3.92 6.52 13.61
N LEU A 21 3.11 5.46 13.49
CA LEU A 21 1.64 5.54 13.56
C LEU A 21 1.05 5.12 14.91
N SER A 22 1.73 4.26 15.67
CA SER A 22 1.26 3.86 17.01
C SER A 22 1.14 5.04 17.99
N PRO A 23 2.06 6.05 18.00
CA PRO A 23 1.93 7.23 18.86
C PRO A 23 0.71 8.10 18.57
N VAL A 24 0.09 7.93 17.39
CA VAL A 24 -1.12 8.65 16.98
C VAL A 24 -2.33 7.72 16.91
N ASP A 25 -2.37 6.66 17.72
CA ASP A 25 -3.52 5.76 17.88
C ASP A 25 -3.96 4.99 16.62
N ILE A 26 -3.02 4.70 15.72
CA ILE A 26 -3.24 3.76 14.61
C ILE A 26 -2.47 2.48 14.92
N GLN A 27 -3.22 1.36 15.00
CA GLN A 27 -2.60 0.05 15.20
C GLN A 27 -2.06 -0.47 13.87
N VAL A 28 -0.81 -0.93 13.87
CA VAL A 28 -0.15 -1.53 12.72
C VAL A 28 0.14 -3.00 13.03
N SER A 29 -0.22 -3.89 12.13
CA SER A 29 0.07 -5.33 12.23
C SER A 29 0.63 -5.84 10.91
N THR A 30 1.70 -6.64 10.97
CA THR A 30 2.32 -7.33 9.83
C THR A 30 1.92 -8.81 9.85
N ASP A 31 2.03 -9.47 8.70
CA ASP A 31 1.84 -10.92 8.54
C ASP A 31 0.48 -11.40 9.08
N VAL A 32 -0.57 -10.63 8.81
CA VAL A 32 -1.90 -10.97 9.33
C VAL A 32 -2.47 -12.11 8.50
N SER A 33 -2.62 -13.27 9.13
CA SER A 33 -3.27 -14.43 8.53
C SER A 33 -4.77 -14.18 8.35
N VAL A 34 -5.24 -14.26 7.11
CA VAL A 34 -6.66 -14.05 6.76
C VAL A 34 -7.45 -15.37 6.75
N MET A 35 -6.80 -16.53 6.81
CA MET A 35 -7.48 -17.83 6.97
C MET A 35 -6.64 -18.84 7.78
N SER A 36 -7.27 -19.91 8.28
CA SER A 36 -6.68 -20.92 9.17
C SER A 36 -5.45 -21.67 8.62
N LYS A 37 -5.24 -21.64 7.29
CA LYS A 37 -3.99 -21.99 6.59
C LYS A 37 -3.91 -21.12 5.35
N SER A 38 -3.42 -19.89 5.43
CA SER A 38 -3.57 -18.98 4.29
C SER A 38 -2.58 -17.83 4.17
N PRO A 39 -2.45 -17.32 2.93
CA PRO A 39 -1.52 -16.25 2.58
C PRO A 39 -1.75 -14.98 3.41
N GLU A 40 -0.63 -14.36 3.78
CA GLU A 40 -0.56 -13.21 4.68
C GLU A 40 -0.75 -11.91 3.89
N ILE A 41 -1.58 -10.99 4.42
CA ILE A 41 -1.56 -9.59 4.00
C ILE A 41 -0.30 -8.96 4.60
N ASP A 42 0.49 -8.27 3.77
CA ASP A 42 1.75 -7.67 4.21
C ASP A 42 1.54 -6.75 5.43
N ILE A 43 0.62 -5.79 5.35
CA ILE A 43 0.35 -4.84 6.44
C ILE A 43 -1.15 -4.49 6.52
N ILE A 44 -1.68 -4.39 7.74
CA ILE A 44 -3.01 -3.81 8.03
C ILE A 44 -2.86 -2.61 8.97
N LEU A 45 -3.50 -1.49 8.62
CA LEU A 45 -3.68 -0.34 9.49
C LEU A 45 -5.12 -0.31 9.99
N LEU A 46 -5.29 -0.26 11.32
CA LEU A 46 -6.60 -0.21 11.96
C LEU A 46 -6.78 1.14 12.67
N LYS A 47 -7.76 1.90 12.20
CA LYS A 47 -8.23 3.14 12.81
C LYS A 47 -9.38 2.82 13.75
N ARG A 48 -9.32 3.35 14.98
CA ARG A 48 -10.33 3.06 16.02
C ARG A 48 -11.75 3.54 15.70
N LYS A 49 -11.92 4.59 14.87
CA LYS A 49 -13.23 5.19 14.55
C LYS A 49 -13.32 5.65 13.08
N PRO A 50 -14.46 5.47 12.40
CA PRO A 50 -14.66 5.94 11.02
C PRO A 50 -14.62 7.48 10.93
N GLY A 51 -14.51 8.02 9.70
CA GLY A 51 -14.50 9.46 9.42
C GLY A 51 -13.11 10.01 9.09
N SER A 52 -12.94 11.33 9.11
CA SER A 52 -11.64 11.96 8.80
C SER A 52 -10.55 11.57 9.80
N PHE A 53 -9.31 11.49 9.34
CA PHE A 53 -8.13 11.36 10.20
C PHE A 53 -7.88 12.70 10.93
N PRO A 54 -7.54 12.69 12.23
CA PRO A 54 -7.04 13.89 12.93
C PRO A 54 -5.76 14.41 12.29
N SER A 55 -5.47 15.71 12.46
CA SER A 55 -4.32 16.37 11.83
C SER A 55 -2.98 15.68 12.07
N ALA A 56 -2.76 15.13 13.27
CA ALA A 56 -1.55 14.38 13.60
C ALA A 56 -1.42 13.06 12.81
N GLN A 57 -2.53 12.37 12.56
CA GLN A 57 -2.56 11.17 11.71
C GLN A 57 -2.37 11.57 10.23
N LEU A 58 -3.02 12.65 9.79
CA LEU A 58 -2.85 13.18 8.43
C LEU A 58 -1.40 13.59 8.14
N ALA A 59 -0.65 14.07 9.12
CA ALA A 59 0.77 14.39 8.93
C ALA A 59 1.65 13.15 8.66
N LEU A 60 1.13 11.95 8.93
CA LEU A 60 1.87 10.69 8.89
C LEU A 60 1.25 9.64 7.97
N LEU A 61 0.20 9.98 7.23
CA LEU A 61 -0.42 9.10 6.23
C LEU A 61 -0.09 9.61 4.83
N PRO A 62 0.35 8.72 3.91
CA PRO A 62 0.69 9.14 2.56
C PRO A 62 -0.56 9.45 1.74
N ASP A 63 -0.37 10.15 0.63
CA ASP A 63 -1.40 10.35 -0.40
C ASP A 63 -2.06 9.02 -0.77
N GLY A 64 -3.36 9.07 -1.09
CA GLY A 64 -4.20 7.92 -1.32
C GLY A 64 -4.77 7.35 -0.02
N ILE A 65 -3.93 7.11 1.01
CA ILE A 65 -4.38 6.56 2.30
C ILE A 65 -5.06 7.65 3.14
N ARG A 66 -4.39 8.80 3.30
CA ARG A 66 -4.88 9.95 4.06
C ARG A 66 -6.21 10.52 3.54
N ASP A 67 -6.54 10.24 2.28
CA ASP A 67 -7.73 10.72 1.58
C ASP A 67 -8.96 9.81 1.78
N THR A 68 -8.79 8.72 2.53
CA THR A 68 -9.88 7.82 2.89
C THR A 68 -10.52 8.20 4.23
N GLN A 69 -11.69 7.63 4.50
CA GLN A 69 -12.39 7.78 5.78
C GLN A 69 -12.74 6.43 6.42
N VAL A 70 -12.15 5.36 5.87
CA VAL A 70 -12.40 3.97 6.28
C VAL A 70 -11.63 3.64 7.55
N THR A 71 -12.05 2.59 8.26
CA THR A 71 -11.34 2.15 9.47
C THR A 71 -10.23 1.15 9.20
N ASP A 72 -10.39 0.31 8.19
CA ASP A 72 -9.52 -0.83 7.93
C ASP A 72 -8.82 -0.62 6.59
N ILE A 73 -7.50 -0.45 6.63
CA ILE A 73 -6.68 -0.21 5.45
C ILE A 73 -5.75 -1.40 5.27
N LEU A 74 -5.89 -2.09 4.14
CA LEU A 74 -5.10 -3.26 3.79
C LEU A 74 -4.03 -2.83 2.80
N LEU A 75 -2.78 -3.17 3.06
CA LEU A 75 -1.66 -2.82 2.19
C LEU A 75 -0.98 -4.11 1.70
N GLU A 76 -0.92 -4.27 0.39
CA GLU A 76 -0.01 -5.19 -0.29
C GLU A 76 1.19 -4.40 -0.80
N PHE A 77 2.41 -4.84 -0.51
CA PHE A 77 3.63 -4.11 -0.85
C PHE A 77 4.57 -4.89 -1.78
N LYS A 78 4.76 -4.36 -2.98
CA LYS A 78 5.71 -4.88 -3.97
C LYS A 78 6.97 -4.01 -4.02
N TYR A 79 8.04 -4.49 -3.37
CA TYR A 79 9.35 -3.81 -3.38
C TYR A 79 10.17 -4.12 -4.63
N THR A 80 10.40 -5.41 -4.92
CA THR A 80 11.31 -5.84 -6.01
C THR A 80 10.64 -6.01 -7.37
N GLU A 81 9.32 -5.98 -7.42
CA GLU A 81 8.54 -6.13 -8.64
C GLU A 81 7.70 -4.88 -8.90
N SER A 82 7.52 -4.56 -10.19
CA SER A 82 6.55 -3.55 -10.62
C SER A 82 5.13 -4.12 -10.56
N LEU A 83 4.13 -3.27 -10.81
CA LEU A 83 2.74 -3.69 -10.95
C LEU A 83 2.63 -4.91 -11.88
N SER A 84 1.87 -5.92 -11.46
CA SER A 84 1.60 -7.12 -12.24
C SER A 84 0.15 -7.57 -12.03
N GLU A 85 -0.36 -8.40 -12.95
CA GLU A 85 -1.69 -8.99 -12.84
C GLU A 85 -1.81 -9.88 -11.60
N LYS A 86 -0.75 -10.65 -11.31
CA LYS A 86 -0.67 -11.50 -10.11
C LYS A 86 -0.76 -10.68 -8.82
N ALA A 87 -0.03 -9.57 -8.73
CA ALA A 87 -0.09 -8.69 -7.56
C ALA A 87 -1.50 -8.15 -7.35
N VAL A 88 -2.17 -7.73 -8.43
CA VAL A 88 -3.57 -7.26 -8.36
C VAL A 88 -4.52 -8.38 -7.94
N GLN A 89 -4.43 -9.58 -8.54
CA GLN A 89 -5.26 -10.72 -8.17
C GLN A 89 -5.09 -11.10 -6.70
N GLN A 90 -3.85 -11.10 -6.20
CA GLN A 90 -3.54 -11.35 -4.80
C GLN A 90 -4.22 -10.31 -3.89
N THR A 91 -4.06 -9.01 -4.19
CA THR A 91 -4.70 -7.93 -3.40
C THR A 91 -6.22 -7.99 -3.46
N VAL A 92 -6.82 -8.30 -4.62
CA VAL A 92 -8.27 -8.49 -4.77
C VAL A 92 -8.75 -9.67 -3.94
N GLY A 93 -8.01 -10.78 -3.94
CA GLY A 93 -8.34 -11.95 -3.12
C GLY A 93 -8.32 -11.60 -1.63
N TYR A 94 -7.28 -10.91 -1.16
CA TYR A 94 -7.17 -10.46 0.23
C TYR A 94 -8.29 -9.50 0.63
N ASP A 95 -8.60 -8.52 -0.23
CA ASP A 95 -9.71 -7.60 -0.02
C ASP A 95 -11.04 -8.36 0.17
N PHE A 96 -11.31 -9.32 -0.72
CA PHE A 96 -12.51 -10.14 -0.67
C PHE A 96 -12.58 -10.97 0.61
N PHE A 97 -11.53 -11.73 0.93
CA PHE A 97 -11.53 -12.60 2.11
C PHE A 97 -11.61 -11.80 3.41
N TYR A 98 -10.90 -10.68 3.51
CA TYR A 98 -10.96 -9.83 4.69
C TYR A 98 -12.35 -9.25 4.91
N LYS A 99 -12.96 -8.72 3.84
CA LYS A 99 -14.33 -8.17 3.88
C LYS A 99 -15.36 -9.21 4.29
N ALA A 100 -15.22 -10.46 3.84
CA ALA A 100 -16.13 -11.55 4.21
C ALA A 100 -16.22 -11.81 5.73
N TYR A 101 -15.21 -11.42 6.51
CA TYR A 101 -15.21 -11.55 7.97
C TYR A 101 -15.49 -10.23 8.71
N LYS A 102 -15.85 -9.16 8.00
CA LYS A 102 -16.11 -7.83 8.58
C LYS A 102 -17.60 -7.53 8.61
N LYS A 103 -18.02 -6.84 9.68
CA LYS A 103 -19.42 -6.41 9.85
C LYS A 103 -19.83 -5.32 8.86
N ASP A 104 -18.89 -4.45 8.48
CA ASP A 104 -19.12 -3.37 7.51
C ASP A 104 -17.98 -3.33 6.48
N GLU A 105 -18.21 -3.95 5.32
CA GLU A 105 -17.23 -4.01 4.23
C GLU A 105 -16.90 -2.64 3.63
N LYS A 106 -17.77 -1.64 3.81
CA LYS A 106 -17.55 -0.27 3.31
C LYS A 106 -16.47 0.45 4.10
N GLN A 107 -16.14 -0.04 5.29
CA GLN A 107 -15.05 0.46 6.12
C GLN A 107 -13.69 -0.18 5.79
N VAL A 108 -13.59 -0.88 4.65
CA VAL A 108 -12.36 -1.55 4.22
C VAL A 108 -11.89 -0.97 2.88
N GLN A 109 -10.65 -0.50 2.83
CA GLN A 109 -9.99 -0.07 1.59
C GLN A 109 -8.64 -0.77 1.43
N SER A 110 -8.48 -1.46 0.29
CA SER A 110 -7.22 -2.12 -0.06
C SER A 110 -6.37 -1.26 -0.98
N PHE A 111 -5.07 -1.27 -0.73
CA PHE A 111 -4.06 -0.58 -1.52
C PHE A 111 -2.97 -1.54 -1.97
N LEU A 112 -2.50 -1.35 -3.20
CA LEU A 112 -1.31 -1.99 -3.73
C LEU A 112 -0.20 -0.94 -3.84
N LEU A 113 0.85 -1.07 -3.05
CA LEU A 113 2.01 -0.18 -3.05
C LEU A 113 3.09 -0.78 -3.95
N SER A 114 3.58 0.01 -4.90
CA SER A 114 4.68 -0.39 -5.77
C SER A 114 5.88 0.53 -5.60
N ALA A 115 7.00 -0.05 -5.16
CA ALA A 115 8.27 0.65 -5.06
C ALA A 115 8.87 0.97 -6.44
N ILE A 116 8.61 0.13 -7.44
CA ILE A 116 9.05 0.33 -8.82
C ILE A 116 7.93 1.04 -9.60
N LYS A 117 8.28 2.06 -10.38
CA LYS A 117 7.30 2.77 -11.20
C LYS A 117 6.51 1.80 -12.12
N PRO A 118 5.17 1.77 -12.07
CA PRO A 118 4.35 0.95 -12.97
C PRO A 118 4.57 1.31 -14.44
N GLN A 119 4.61 0.30 -15.30
CA GLN A 119 4.68 0.52 -16.75
C GLN A 119 3.32 0.95 -17.31
N LYS A 120 3.34 1.89 -18.27
CA LYS A 120 2.12 2.40 -18.93
C LYS A 120 1.29 1.29 -19.59
N SER A 121 1.95 0.32 -20.21
CA SER A 121 1.31 -0.85 -20.82
C SER A 121 0.54 -1.68 -19.79
N THR A 122 1.16 -1.97 -18.64
CA THR A 122 0.51 -2.72 -17.55
C THR A 122 -0.65 -1.95 -16.93
N LEU A 123 -0.48 -0.65 -16.66
CA LEU A 123 -1.57 0.21 -16.17
C LEU A 123 -2.79 0.16 -17.12
N LYS A 124 -2.55 0.29 -18.44
CA LYS A 124 -3.60 0.20 -19.47
C LYS A 124 -4.28 -1.18 -19.47
N LYS A 125 -3.49 -2.27 -19.43
CA LYS A 125 -4.00 -3.65 -19.41
C LYS A 125 -4.89 -3.91 -18.20
N LEU A 126 -4.56 -3.35 -17.04
CA LEU A 126 -5.28 -3.54 -15.78
C LEU A 126 -6.33 -2.45 -15.51
N GLY A 127 -6.53 -1.54 -16.47
CA GLY A 127 -7.54 -0.49 -16.41
C GLY A 127 -7.23 0.67 -15.46
N TYR A 128 -6.03 0.75 -14.90
CA TYR A 128 -5.61 1.83 -14.02
C TYR A 128 -5.42 3.15 -14.77
N LYS A 129 -6.01 4.21 -14.22
CA LYS A 129 -5.84 5.60 -14.65
C LYS A 129 -5.30 6.43 -13.50
N SER A 130 -4.47 7.41 -13.82
CA SER A 130 -4.00 8.40 -12.85
C SER A 130 -5.17 9.21 -12.31
N THR A 131 -5.09 9.56 -11.04
CA THR A 131 -5.99 10.55 -10.43
C THR A 131 -5.38 11.96 -10.54
N ASN A 132 -6.01 12.94 -9.90
CA ASN A 132 -5.44 14.27 -9.69
C ASN A 132 -4.26 14.26 -8.69
N LEU A 133 -4.11 13.19 -7.89
CA LEU A 133 -2.99 13.03 -6.96
C LEU A 133 -1.83 12.28 -7.63
N PRO A 134 -0.60 12.82 -7.61
CA PRO A 134 0.58 12.16 -8.17
C PRO A 134 0.82 10.77 -7.58
N GLY A 135 1.06 9.79 -8.46
CA GLY A 135 1.34 8.41 -8.05
C GLY A 135 0.13 7.61 -7.57
N ILE A 136 -1.06 8.20 -7.54
CA ILE A 136 -2.30 7.51 -7.15
C ILE A 136 -3.09 7.14 -8.40
N TYR A 137 -3.43 5.85 -8.51
CA TYR A 137 -4.14 5.29 -9.65
C TYR A 137 -5.38 4.51 -9.21
N ARG A 138 -6.46 4.63 -10.00
CA ARG A 138 -7.70 3.86 -9.81
C ARG A 138 -8.03 3.08 -11.07
N SER A 139 -8.43 1.81 -10.91
CA SER A 139 -8.87 1.00 -12.03
C SER A 139 -10.31 1.32 -12.41
N LYS A 140 -10.60 1.29 -13.71
CA LYS A 140 -11.97 1.37 -14.25
C LYS A 140 -12.66 0.00 -14.34
N PHE A 141 -11.94 -1.10 -14.11
CA PHE A 141 -12.49 -2.44 -14.22
C PHE A 141 -13.15 -2.88 -12.93
N GLN A 142 -14.35 -3.46 -13.02
CA GLN A 142 -15.24 -3.70 -11.89
C GLN A 142 -14.64 -4.56 -10.77
N ILE A 143 -13.85 -5.57 -11.13
CA ILE A 143 -13.21 -6.50 -10.17
C ILE A 143 -11.91 -5.92 -9.59
N VAL A 144 -11.33 -4.88 -10.19
CA VAL A 144 -10.02 -4.33 -9.77
C VAL A 144 -10.17 -2.96 -9.12
N ARG A 145 -11.26 -2.23 -9.40
CA ARG A 145 -11.48 -0.83 -8.98
C ARG A 145 -11.44 -0.61 -7.47
N GLN A 146 -11.66 -1.66 -6.68
CA GLN A 146 -11.59 -1.60 -5.22
C GLN A 146 -10.15 -1.58 -4.69
N VAL A 147 -9.14 -1.91 -5.50
CA VAL A 147 -7.73 -1.82 -5.14
C VAL A 147 -7.14 -0.52 -5.70
N ILE A 148 -6.77 0.40 -4.81
CA ILE A 148 -6.09 1.64 -5.19
C ILE A 148 -4.60 1.35 -5.33
N LEU A 149 -3.99 1.76 -6.45
CA LEU A 149 -2.56 1.60 -6.67
C LEU A 149 -1.81 2.88 -6.27
N ILE A 150 -0.77 2.73 -5.46
CA ILE A 150 0.15 3.78 -5.05
C ILE A 150 1.54 3.49 -5.64
N SER A 151 2.03 4.36 -6.52
CA SER A 151 3.42 4.32 -6.99
C SER A 151 4.30 5.23 -6.13
N LEU A 152 5.18 4.62 -5.32
CA LEU A 152 6.06 5.36 -4.39
C LEU A 152 7.07 6.27 -5.11
N ASN A 153 7.38 5.97 -6.37
CA ASN A 153 8.25 6.79 -7.20
C ASN A 153 7.60 8.09 -7.69
N GLU A 154 6.26 8.13 -7.72
CA GLU A 154 5.49 9.20 -8.35
C GLU A 154 4.68 10.03 -7.34
N LEU A 155 4.69 9.64 -6.06
CA LEU A 155 4.14 10.45 -4.97
C LEU A 155 4.76 11.86 -4.93
N SER A 156 3.97 12.84 -4.50
CA SER A 156 4.40 14.23 -4.31
C SER A 156 5.57 14.34 -3.31
N ASN A 157 6.36 15.43 -3.36
CA ASN A 157 7.47 15.68 -2.44
C ASN A 157 6.99 16.35 -1.14
N GLU A 158 6.00 15.74 -0.50
CA GLU A 158 5.38 16.26 0.71
C GLU A 158 5.88 15.52 1.96
N PRO A 159 5.98 16.17 3.13
CA PRO A 159 6.52 15.56 4.35
C PRO A 159 5.84 14.25 4.74
N TYR A 160 4.52 14.19 4.60
CA TYR A 160 3.70 13.01 4.91
C TYR A 160 3.87 11.85 3.92
N ASN A 161 4.54 12.06 2.79
CA ASN A 161 4.93 10.98 1.86
C ASN A 161 6.38 10.53 2.09
N ALA A 162 7.18 11.27 2.86
CA ALA A 162 8.62 11.07 2.92
C ALA A 162 9.02 9.66 3.35
N PHE A 163 8.37 9.12 4.38
CA PHE A 163 8.71 7.82 4.95
C PHE A 163 8.41 6.65 4.00
N VAL A 164 7.27 6.66 3.28
CA VAL A 164 7.01 5.63 2.26
C VAL A 164 7.93 5.79 1.05
N LYS A 165 8.27 7.03 0.68
CA LYS A 165 9.18 7.31 -0.45
C LYS A 165 10.62 6.86 -0.18
N CYS A 166 11.01 6.61 1.07
CA CYS A 166 12.30 5.97 1.38
C CYS A 166 12.42 4.57 0.74
N PHE A 167 11.30 3.89 0.53
CA PHE A 167 11.24 2.56 -0.08
C PHE A 167 11.10 2.56 -1.59
N ARG A 168 11.07 3.72 -2.25
CA ARG A 168 11.03 3.76 -3.72
C ARG A 168 12.32 3.18 -4.31
N ASP A 169 12.20 2.41 -5.38
CA ASP A 169 13.37 1.92 -6.09
C ASP A 169 14.14 3.09 -6.71
N LYS A 170 15.46 3.15 -6.46
CA LYS A 170 16.34 4.26 -6.87
C LYS A 170 17.10 3.98 -8.18
N LYS A 171 16.75 2.94 -8.95
CA LYS A 171 17.51 2.51 -10.15
C LYS A 171 17.66 3.56 -11.28
N ASN A 172 17.15 4.77 -11.11
CA ASN A 172 17.41 5.92 -11.99
C ASN A 172 18.28 7.04 -11.37
N LYS A 173 19.11 6.77 -10.36
CA LYS A 173 20.26 7.66 -10.13
C LYS A 173 21.33 7.38 -11.19
N LYS A 174 21.32 8.16 -12.27
CA LYS A 174 22.57 8.44 -13.02
C LYS A 174 23.65 8.68 -11.97
N ARG A 175 24.76 7.93 -12.04
CA ARG A 175 25.98 8.25 -11.31
C ARG A 175 26.23 9.75 -11.53
N LEU A 176 26.15 10.53 -10.46
CA LEU A 176 26.87 11.80 -10.43
C LEU A 176 28.34 11.38 -10.42
N THR A 177 28.93 11.35 -11.61
CA THR A 177 30.38 11.40 -11.76
C THR A 177 30.81 12.76 -11.25
N TYR A 178 31.40 12.76 -10.06
CA TYR A 178 32.29 13.84 -9.61
C TYR A 178 33.62 13.71 -10.35
#